data_AF-A0A124JUG6-F1
#
_entry.id   AF-A0A124JUG6-F1
#
_cell.length_a   1.000
_cell.length_b   1.000
_cell.length_c   1.000
_cell.angle_alpha   90.00
_cell.angle_beta   90.00
_cell.angle_gamma   90.00
#
_symmetry.space_group_name_H-M   'P 1'
#
loop_
_entity.id
_entity.type
_entity.pdbx_description
1 polymer ?
#
loop_
_entity_poly.entity_id
_entity_poly.type
_entity_poly.pdbx_seq_one_letter_code
_entity_poly.pdbx_strand_id
1 'polypeptide(L)'
;MADTEPLLFRVSLGTLRPINGAAAEALKAVADGSMVRIEIKRTQGNVRRMAWYWVMLKIAIDNLADAFDGPVTTAMLHKWLKREAGLARPIVSRRTGEILDYDYDSIAFHNMPEGERAKFVDFASAKLAARLGCHPSELTSEAKAAA
;
A
#
# COMPACT_ATOMS: atom_id res chain seq x y z
N MET A 1 10.62 -3.61 2.37
CA MET A 1 9.38 -3.88 3.13
C MET A 1 8.60 -2.59 3.41
N ALA A 2 8.35 -1.79 2.39
CA ALA A 2 7.38 -0.68 2.45
C ALA A 2 6.25 -0.84 1.40
N ASP A 3 6.37 -1.86 0.55
CA ASP A 3 5.48 -2.19 -0.57
C ASP A 3 4.42 -3.24 -0.18
N THR A 4 4.22 -3.44 1.12
CA THR A 4 3.21 -4.35 1.69
C THR A 4 2.53 -3.63 2.84
N GLU A 5 1.23 -3.87 3.03
CA GLU A 5 0.45 -3.23 4.09
C GLU A 5 1.09 -3.49 5.47
N PRO A 6 1.33 -2.43 6.29
CA PRO A 6 1.96 -2.61 7.58
C PRO A 6 1.03 -3.37 8.53
N LEU A 7 1.56 -4.39 9.22
CA LEU A 7 0.81 -5.10 10.25
C LEU A 7 0.98 -4.36 11.58
N LEU A 8 -0.08 -3.70 12.05
CA LEU A 8 -0.05 -2.90 13.27
C LEU A 8 -0.59 -3.71 14.44
N PHE A 9 0.22 -3.78 15.50
CA PHE A 9 -0.15 -4.46 16.74
C PHE A 9 -0.02 -3.53 17.94
N ARG A 10 -0.93 -3.66 18.89
CA ARG A 10 -0.84 -3.05 20.22
C ARG A 10 -0.37 -4.12 21.20
N VAL A 11 0.68 -3.81 21.97
CA VAL A 11 1.04 -4.64 23.12
C VAL A 11 0.06 -4.34 24.25
N SER A 12 -0.66 -5.36 24.72
CA SER A 12 -1.57 -5.27 25.86
C SER A 12 -1.42 -6.53 26.72
N LEU A 13 -1.08 -6.37 28.00
CA LEU A 13 -0.89 -7.49 28.95
C LEU A 13 0.05 -8.60 28.41
N GLY A 14 1.15 -8.21 27.74
CA GLY A 14 2.10 -9.17 27.16
C GLY A 14 1.63 -9.85 25.87
N THR A 15 0.44 -9.51 25.35
CA THR A 15 -0.10 -10.04 24.09
C THR A 15 -0.04 -8.98 22.98
N LEU A 16 0.25 -9.41 21.74
CA LEU A 16 0.15 -8.56 20.55
C LEU A 16 -1.29 -8.63 20.01
N ARG A 17 -2.03 -7.53 20.11
CA ARG A 17 -3.39 -7.43 19.57
C ARG A 17 -3.38 -6.72 18.22
N PRO A 18 -3.95 -7.29 17.15
CA PRO A 18 -4.01 -6.61 15.85
C PRO A 18 -4.83 -5.32 15.96
N ILE A 19 -4.37 -4.25 15.31
CA ILE A 19 -5.02 -2.94 15.27
C ILE A 19 -5.74 -2.76 13.93
N ASN A 20 -5.10 -3.11 12.81
CA ASN A 20 -5.66 -2.97 11.46
C ASN A 20 -6.11 -4.32 10.87
N GLY A 21 -6.96 -4.25 9.85
CA GLY A 21 -7.52 -5.44 9.19
C GLY A 21 -6.47 -6.42 8.66
N ALA A 22 -5.39 -5.92 8.04
CA ALA A 22 -4.32 -6.80 7.56
C ALA A 22 -3.62 -7.59 8.69
N ALA A 23 -3.41 -6.99 9.86
CA ALA A 23 -2.85 -7.70 11.01
C ALA A 23 -3.81 -8.79 11.52
N ALA A 24 -5.12 -8.54 11.49
CA ALA A 24 -6.12 -9.53 11.88
C ALA A 24 -6.18 -10.72 10.90
N GLU A 25 -6.19 -10.45 9.59
CA GLU A 25 -6.16 -11.51 8.57
C GLU A 25 -4.86 -12.31 8.60
N ALA A 26 -3.72 -11.63 8.79
CA ALA A 26 -2.42 -12.31 8.94
C ALA A 26 -2.41 -13.24 10.16
N LEU A 27 -3.04 -12.85 11.28
CA LEU A 27 -3.14 -13.69 12.46
C LEU A 27 -4.08 -14.89 12.25
N LYS A 28 -5.21 -14.71 11.55
CA LYS A 28 -6.15 -15.80 11.20
C LYS A 28 -5.53 -16.87 10.30
N ALA A 29 -4.60 -16.49 9.43
CA ALA A 29 -3.92 -17.41 8.53
C ALA A 29 -2.91 -18.33 9.24
N VAL A 30 -2.54 -18.02 10.48
CA VAL A 30 -1.62 -18.84 11.28
C VAL A 30 -2.44 -19.89 12.04
N ALA A 31 -2.09 -21.17 11.84
CA ALA A 31 -2.75 -22.26 12.56
C ALA A 31 -2.50 -22.16 14.07
N ASP A 32 -3.51 -22.52 14.86
CA ASP A 32 -3.42 -22.46 16.32
C ASP A 32 -2.24 -23.31 16.84
N GLY A 33 -1.50 -22.78 17.82
CA GLY A 33 -0.29 -23.39 18.36
C GLY A 33 0.98 -23.30 17.50
N SER A 34 0.93 -22.63 16.34
CA SER A 34 2.11 -22.48 15.47
C SER A 34 3.11 -21.45 15.99
N MET A 35 4.40 -21.73 15.81
CA MET A 35 5.46 -20.77 16.09
C MET A 35 5.50 -19.67 15.01
N VAL A 36 5.38 -18.41 15.41
CA VAL A 36 5.50 -17.24 14.52
C VAL A 36 6.81 -16.50 14.78
N ARG A 37 7.55 -16.19 13.70
CA ARG A 37 8.73 -15.32 13.77
C ARG A 37 8.27 -13.87 13.58
N ILE A 38 8.50 -13.03 14.58
CA ILE A 38 8.14 -11.61 14.55
C ILE A 38 9.42 -10.78 14.49
N GLU A 39 9.52 -9.89 13.50
CA GLU A 39 10.60 -8.91 13.42
C GLU A 39 10.11 -7.56 13.94
N ILE A 40 10.59 -7.15 15.13
CA ILE A 40 10.18 -5.89 15.76
C ILE A 40 11.08 -4.77 15.25
N LYS A 41 10.51 -3.83 14.51
CA LYS A 41 11.21 -2.64 14.00
C LYS A 41 10.62 -1.38 14.60
N ARG A 42 11.47 -0.38 14.85
CA ARG A 42 11.03 0.96 15.25
C ARG A 42 10.17 1.54 14.13
N THR A 43 8.96 1.97 14.46
CA THR A 43 8.09 2.66 13.51
C THR A 43 8.74 3.97 13.07
N GLN A 44 8.84 4.18 11.75
CA GLN A 44 9.34 5.43 11.17
C GLN A 44 8.26 6.08 10.29
N GLY A 45 8.08 7.39 10.45
CA GLY A 45 7.07 8.16 9.73
C GLY A 45 5.62 7.90 10.18
N ASN A 46 4.66 8.40 9.41
CA ASN A 46 3.25 8.26 9.72
C ASN A 46 2.71 6.90 9.25
N VAL A 47 2.89 5.87 10.08
CA VAL A 47 2.48 4.51 9.75
C VAL A 47 0.95 4.38 9.60
N ARG A 48 0.19 5.20 10.34
CA ARG A 48 -1.27 5.28 10.17
C ARG A 48 -1.64 5.77 8.76
N ARG A 49 -0.86 6.69 8.18
CA ARG A 49 -1.05 7.13 6.80
C ARG A 49 -0.86 6.01 5.79
N MET A 50 0.16 5.17 6.00
CA MET A 50 0.34 4.01 5.15
C MET A 50 -0.77 2.99 5.33
N ALA A 51 -1.21 2.71 6.56
CA ALA A 51 -2.31 1.78 6.80
C ALA A 51 -3.57 2.16 6.01
N TRP A 52 -4.06 3.40 6.16
CA TRP A 52 -5.26 3.81 5.41
C TRP A 52 -5.02 3.93 3.90
N TYR A 53 -3.81 4.26 3.45
CA TYR A 53 -3.47 4.24 2.02
C TYR A 53 -3.68 2.85 1.40
N TRP A 54 -3.24 1.78 2.08
CA TRP A 54 -3.45 0.42 1.57
C TRP A 54 -4.92 0.00 1.58
N VAL A 55 -5.68 0.40 2.60
CA VAL A 55 -7.13 0.22 2.65
C VAL A 55 -7.81 0.96 1.49
N MET A 56 -7.36 2.18 1.16
CA MET A 56 -7.85 2.96 0.02
C MET A 56 -7.65 2.20 -1.31
N LEU A 57 -6.49 1.55 -1.49
CA LEU A 57 -6.26 0.72 -2.68
C LEU A 57 -7.21 -0.46 -2.75
N LYS A 58 -7.51 -1.10 -1.61
CA LYS A 58 -8.44 -2.23 -1.56
C LYS A 58 -9.85 -1.81 -1.96
N ILE A 59 -10.36 -0.73 -1.36
CA ILE A 59 -11.67 -0.15 -1.71
C ILE A 59 -11.72 0.22 -3.20
N ALA A 60 -10.65 0.84 -3.72
CA ALA A 60 -10.59 1.20 -5.12
C ALA A 60 -10.58 -0.03 -6.06
N ILE A 61 -9.94 -1.13 -5.67
CA ILE A 61 -9.98 -2.39 -6.43
C ILE A 61 -11.39 -2.97 -6.42
N ASP A 62 -12.02 -3.03 -5.24
CA ASP A 62 -13.37 -3.58 -5.09
C ASP A 62 -14.39 -2.78 -5.93
N ASN A 63 -14.29 -1.44 -5.93
CA ASN A 63 -15.16 -0.56 -6.71
C ASN A 63 -14.84 -0.54 -8.22
N LEU A 64 -13.63 -0.92 -8.62
CA LEU A 64 -13.22 -1.01 -10.03
C LEU A 64 -13.19 -2.47 -10.54
N ALA A 65 -13.76 -3.42 -9.80
CA ALA A 65 -13.68 -4.84 -10.14
C ALA A 65 -14.18 -5.13 -11.57
N ASP A 66 -15.29 -4.49 -11.98
CA ASP A 66 -15.87 -4.62 -13.31
C ASP A 66 -15.04 -3.94 -14.43
N ALA A 67 -14.10 -3.06 -14.06
CA ALA A 67 -13.22 -2.37 -14.99
C ALA A 67 -11.92 -3.14 -15.28
N PHE A 68 -11.70 -4.29 -14.63
CA PHE A 68 -10.50 -5.10 -14.80
C PHE A 68 -10.81 -6.44 -15.46
N ASP A 69 -10.03 -6.77 -16.50
CA ASP A 69 -10.11 -8.05 -17.22
C ASP A 69 -9.40 -9.21 -16.48
N GLY A 70 -9.13 -9.06 -15.17
CA GLY A 70 -8.38 -10.04 -14.38
C GLY A 70 -8.13 -9.62 -12.94
N PRO A 71 -7.53 -10.51 -12.11
CA PRO A 71 -7.33 -10.26 -10.70
C PRO A 71 -6.27 -9.17 -10.49
N VAL A 72 -6.70 -7.98 -10.06
CA VAL A 72 -5.82 -6.88 -9.69
C VAL A 72 -5.54 -6.94 -8.20
N THR A 73 -4.26 -6.96 -7.83
CA THR A 73 -3.84 -6.91 -6.42
C THR A 73 -3.48 -5.48 -6.01
N THR A 74 -3.56 -5.19 -4.71
CA THR A 74 -3.14 -3.89 -4.15
C THR A 74 -1.68 -3.58 -4.47
N ALA A 75 -0.80 -4.58 -4.50
CA ALA A 75 0.59 -4.44 -4.90
C ALA A 75 0.74 -4.02 -6.37
N MET A 76 -0.06 -4.58 -7.28
CA MET A 76 -0.06 -4.17 -8.69
C MET A 76 -0.56 -2.73 -8.85
N LEU A 77 -1.64 -2.38 -8.16
CA LEU A 77 -2.19 -1.02 -8.20
C LEU A 77 -1.21 0.01 -7.62
N HIS A 78 -0.50 -0.34 -6.54
CA HIS A 78 0.56 0.48 -5.97
C HIS A 78 1.73 0.72 -6.95
N LYS A 79 2.22 -0.34 -7.61
CA LYS A 79 3.30 -0.24 -8.61
C LYS A 79 2.89 0.63 -9.80
N TRP A 80 1.66 0.47 -10.28
CA TRP A 80 1.11 1.31 -11.34
C TRP A 80 1.07 2.80 -10.91
N LEU A 81 0.58 3.10 -9.71
CA LEU A 81 0.57 4.47 -9.17
C LEU A 81 1.97 5.07 -9.03
N LYS A 82 2.96 4.28 -8.60
CA LYS A 82 4.37 4.70 -8.55
C LYS A 82 4.91 5.08 -9.93
N ARG A 83 4.59 4.28 -10.95
CA ARG A 83 4.98 4.55 -12.34
C ARG A 83 4.35 5.86 -12.85
N GLU A 84 3.05 6.04 -12.63
CA GLU A 84 2.33 7.26 -13.02
C GLU A 84 2.84 8.51 -12.30
N ALA A 85 3.29 8.37 -11.04
CA ALA A 85 3.88 9.45 -10.27
C ALA A 85 5.34 9.77 -10.67
N GLY A 86 5.94 9.04 -11.62
CA GLY A 86 7.34 9.18 -11.99
C GLY A 86 8.32 8.68 -10.93
N LEU A 87 7.85 7.88 -9.97
CA LEU A 87 8.65 7.34 -8.86
C LEU A 87 9.32 5.99 -9.18
N ALA A 88 9.06 5.43 -10.35
CA ALA A 88 9.69 4.21 -10.83
C ALA A 88 10.63 4.54 -12.00
N ARG A 89 11.86 4.02 -11.96
CA ARG A 89 12.85 4.28 -13.02
C ARG A 89 12.76 3.21 -14.11
N PRO A 90 12.76 3.54 -15.40
CA PRO A 90 12.74 2.54 -16.45
C PRO A 90 14.06 1.74 -16.46
N ILE A 91 13.96 0.42 -16.51
CA ILE A 91 15.07 -0.50 -16.71
C ILE A 91 15.23 -0.69 -18.21
N VAL A 92 16.24 -0.04 -18.78
CA VAL A 92 16.48 -0.04 -20.23
C VAL A 92 17.55 -1.04 -20.60
N SER A 93 17.31 -1.84 -21.63
CA SER A 93 18.30 -2.68 -22.28
C SER A 93 19.38 -1.80 -22.91
N ARG A 94 20.62 -1.87 -22.40
CA ARG A 94 21.74 -1.09 -22.93
C ARG A 94 22.09 -1.39 -24.39
N ARG A 95 21.63 -2.53 -24.91
CA ARG A 95 21.92 -3.01 -26.28
C ARG A 95 20.83 -2.63 -27.28
N THR A 96 19.56 -2.64 -26.87
CA THR A 96 18.41 -2.41 -27.77
C THR A 96 17.70 -1.09 -27.51
N GLY A 97 17.95 -0.44 -26.37
CA GLY A 97 17.21 0.76 -25.95
C GLY A 97 15.77 0.49 -25.48
N GLU A 98 15.36 -0.78 -25.44
CA GLU A 98 14.02 -1.21 -25.02
C GLU A 98 13.84 -1.10 -23.50
N ILE A 99 12.67 -0.64 -23.05
CA ILE A 99 12.30 -0.64 -21.63
C ILE A 99 11.81 -2.05 -21.28
N LEU A 100 12.59 -2.77 -20.47
CA LEU A 100 12.30 -4.15 -20.05
C LEU A 100 11.27 -4.20 -18.92
N ASP A 101 11.42 -3.32 -17.93
CA ASP A 101 10.49 -3.14 -16.81
C ASP A 101 10.80 -1.79 -16.12
N TYR A 102 10.22 -1.53 -14.96
CA TYR A 102 10.55 -0.42 -14.09
C TYR A 102 11.13 -0.92 -12.77
N ASP A 103 12.13 -0.22 -12.25
CA ASP A 103 12.63 -0.40 -10.91
C ASP A 103 11.70 0.30 -9.92
N TYR A 104 10.79 -0.48 -9.33
CA TYR A 104 9.82 -0.04 -8.33
C TYR A 104 10.42 0.10 -6.91
N ASP A 105 11.64 -0.42 -6.71
CA ASP A 105 12.41 -0.32 -5.46
C ASP A 105 13.33 0.91 -5.44
N SER A 106 13.61 1.50 -6.62
CA SER A 106 14.47 2.69 -6.78
C SER A 106 14.06 3.89 -5.93
N ILE A 107 12.77 4.05 -5.61
CA ILE A 107 12.29 5.05 -4.65
C ILE A 107 11.37 4.34 -3.66
N ALA A 108 12.00 3.64 -2.74
CA ALA A 108 11.30 2.94 -1.69
C ALA A 108 10.75 3.93 -0.66
N PHE A 109 9.46 3.76 -0.29
CA PHE A 109 8.74 4.64 0.65
C PHE A 109 9.46 4.87 1.98
N HIS A 110 10.29 3.91 2.41
CA HIS A 110 11.07 4.00 3.64
C HIS A 110 12.18 5.06 3.59
N ASN A 111 12.68 5.40 2.40
CA ASN A 111 13.71 6.44 2.21
C ASN A 111 13.10 7.81 1.86
N MET A 112 11.78 7.87 1.66
CA MET A 112 11.09 9.09 1.27
C MET A 112 10.74 9.94 2.50
N PRO A 113 11.02 11.26 2.50
CA PRO A 113 10.55 12.18 3.53
C PRO A 113 9.02 12.15 3.67
N GLU A 114 8.50 12.39 4.87
CA GLU A 114 7.06 12.30 5.14
C GLU A 114 6.22 13.26 4.28
N GLY A 115 6.76 14.44 3.94
CA GLY A 115 6.09 15.41 3.07
C GLY A 115 5.95 14.91 1.63
N GLU A 116 6.93 14.21 1.10
CA GLU A 116 6.86 13.59 -0.23
C GLU A 116 5.90 12.40 -0.23
N ARG A 117 5.90 11.59 0.84
CA ARG A 117 4.91 10.52 1.01
C ARG A 117 3.48 11.05 1.05
N ALA A 118 3.24 12.15 1.76
CA ALA A 118 1.93 12.79 1.77
C ALA A 118 1.49 13.21 0.36
N LYS A 119 2.37 13.89 -0.38
CA LYS A 119 2.10 14.29 -1.77
C LYS A 119 1.79 13.11 -2.69
N PHE A 120 2.50 12.00 -2.54
CA PHE A 120 2.19 10.79 -3.30
C PHE A 120 0.81 10.25 -2.97
N VAL A 121 0.45 10.19 -1.69
CA VAL A 121 -0.85 9.69 -1.25
C VAL A 121 -1.97 10.59 -1.78
N ASP A 122 -1.78 11.91 -1.78
CA ASP A 122 -2.73 12.86 -2.36
C ASP A 122 -2.87 12.67 -3.88
N PHE A 123 -1.75 12.47 -4.59
CA PHE A 123 -1.75 12.12 -6.01
C PHE A 123 -2.51 10.81 -6.29
N ALA A 124 -2.26 9.77 -5.49
CA ALA A 124 -2.92 8.48 -5.64
C ALA A 124 -4.43 8.59 -5.41
N SER A 125 -4.84 9.33 -4.38
CA SER A 125 -6.26 9.59 -4.10
C SER A 125 -6.94 10.33 -5.26
N ALA A 126 -6.31 11.39 -5.78
CA ALA A 126 -6.83 12.14 -6.92
C ALA A 126 -6.95 11.28 -8.20
N LYS A 127 -5.94 10.46 -8.49
CA LYS A 127 -5.92 9.60 -9.68
C LYS A 127 -6.96 8.49 -9.61
N LEU A 128 -7.17 7.88 -8.44
CA LEU A 128 -8.18 6.84 -8.24
C LEU A 128 -9.59 7.42 -8.26
N ALA A 129 -9.81 8.56 -7.60
CA ALA A 129 -11.08 9.26 -7.59
C ALA A 129 -11.51 9.66 -9.02
N ALA A 130 -10.57 10.15 -9.84
CA ALA A 130 -10.84 10.45 -11.24
C ALA A 130 -11.28 9.21 -12.06
N ARG A 131 -10.76 8.02 -11.73
CA ARG A 131 -11.18 6.76 -12.38
C ARG A 131 -12.55 6.27 -11.90
N LEU A 132 -12.85 6.47 -10.62
CA LEU A 132 -14.13 6.10 -10.00
C LEU A 132 -15.25 7.10 -10.32
N GLY A 133 -14.92 8.30 -10.79
CA GLY A 133 -15.89 9.37 -10.99
C GLY A 133 -16.40 9.99 -9.68
N CYS A 134 -15.68 9.82 -8.56
CA CYS A 134 -16.04 10.35 -7.24
C CYS A 134 -15.10 11.47 -6.79
N HIS A 135 -15.44 12.16 -5.70
CA HIS A 135 -14.56 13.18 -5.14
C HIS A 135 -13.44 12.54 -4.28
N PRO A 136 -12.17 12.98 -4.37
CA PRO A 136 -11.06 12.36 -3.62
C PRO A 136 -11.25 12.30 -2.10
N SER A 137 -12.00 13.25 -1.53
CA SER A 137 -12.29 13.25 -0.09
C SER A 137 -13.18 12.10 0.35
N GLU A 138 -14.06 11.60 -0.52
CA GLU A 138 -14.98 10.50 -0.20
C GLU A 138 -14.19 9.21 0.00
N LEU A 139 -13.36 8.87 -1.00
CA LEU A 139 -12.47 7.71 -0.97
C LEU A 139 -11.49 7.77 0.20
N THR A 140 -10.94 8.95 0.48
CA THR A 140 -10.00 9.14 1.60
C THR A 140 -10.68 9.00 2.96
N SER A 141 -11.94 9.44 3.08
CA SER A 141 -12.68 9.36 4.35
C SER A 141 -13.11 7.93 4.65
N GLU A 142 -13.57 7.21 3.63
CA GLU A 142 -13.92 5.79 3.73
C GLU A 142 -12.71 4.95 4.13
N ALA A 143 -11.56 5.17 3.47
CA ALA A 143 -10.32 4.49 3.81
C ALA A 143 -9.84 4.77 5.25
N LYS A 144 -10.00 6.00 5.74
CA LYS A 144 -9.66 6.36 7.13
C LYS A 144 -10.61 5.75 8.16
N ALA A 145 -11.87 5.52 7.80
CA ALA A 145 -12.85 4.87 8.67
C ALA A 145 -12.63 3.35 8.78
N ALA A 146 -12.13 2.74 7.71
CA ALA A 146 -11.88 1.29 7.62
C ALA A 146 -10.47 0.84 8.07
N ALA A 147 -9.58 1.76 8.44
CA ALA A 147 -8.17 1.51 8.80
C ALA A 147 -7.88 1.64 10.31
#